data_AF-A0AAW2ZA23-F1
#
_entry.id   AF-A0AAW2ZA23-F1
#
_cell.length_a   1.000
_cell.length_b   1.000
_cell.length_c   1.000
_cell.angle_alpha   90.00
_cell.angle_beta   90.00
_cell.angle_gamma   90.00
#
_symmetry.space_group_name_H-M   'P 1'
#
loop_
_entity.id
_entity.type
_entity.pdbx_description
1 polymer ?
#
loop_
_entity_poly.entity_id
_entity_poly.type
_entity_poly.pdbx_seq_one_letter_code
_entity_poly.pdbx_strand_id
1 'polypeptide(L)'
;MELHELPFVVHGSEDSLDRDVIYFIDKLPVNKQIIHHFVNENTKVENRNLAVLDPNLGIIVDCYKGTPDSLNNQIIDTFYLHKQRLEQCPVKKRITRNIPLKVCRATRQLIGFVAQSIHHLPRDSPLYIKYHDAIKKSLKSKNLLDRAQCLSTIDFVLLFENNFQIDIWKSLAFQFAQTKAILMDNMELYSKKTVAEYDCRLEPFMYRRTDVLRSSIEQYLSLFNEYRDFIVEYVGDTQVIGYLQFNLLFHPNKYQGQCERGMVIDMNCERAVYKTPLHQDHLLLYGKFTHANHNVFIHNKKFITMNNIQGVEDDGVSYHLYERNGNSMRVVASEKKFQ
;
A
#
# COMPACT_ATOMS: atom_id res chain seq x y z
N MET A 1 -11.69 6.39 -26.39
CA MET A 1 -12.57 6.81 -25.28
C MET A 1 -12.02 8.12 -24.78
N GLU A 2 -12.75 9.20 -24.98
CA GLU A 2 -12.31 10.52 -24.52
C GLU A 2 -12.43 10.58 -22.98
N LEU A 3 -11.44 11.17 -22.32
CA LEU A 3 -11.27 11.10 -20.87
C LEU A 3 -12.45 11.71 -20.08
N HIS A 4 -13.15 12.67 -20.68
CA HIS A 4 -14.33 13.35 -20.12
C HIS A 4 -15.60 12.49 -20.10
N GLU A 5 -15.61 11.36 -20.79
CA GLU A 5 -16.74 10.43 -20.80
C GLU A 5 -16.65 9.34 -19.73
N LEU A 6 -15.47 9.19 -19.10
CA LEU A 6 -15.25 8.13 -18.12
C LEU A 6 -16.15 8.30 -16.89
N PRO A 7 -16.79 7.22 -16.41
CA PRO A 7 -17.52 7.24 -15.15
C PRO A 7 -16.55 7.50 -14.00
N PHE A 8 -16.95 8.34 -13.06
CA PHE A 8 -16.12 8.71 -11.91
C PHE A 8 -16.94 8.91 -10.65
N VAL A 9 -16.24 8.90 -9.51
CA VAL A 9 -16.78 9.31 -8.20
C VAL A 9 -15.90 10.36 -7.56
N VAL A 10 -16.52 11.29 -6.83
CA VAL A 10 -15.82 12.21 -5.92
C VAL A 10 -15.74 11.55 -4.55
N HIS A 11 -14.59 11.66 -3.87
CA HIS A 11 -14.37 10.96 -2.60
C HIS A 11 -13.61 11.84 -1.59
N GLY A 12 -13.44 11.34 -0.36
CA GLY A 12 -12.70 12.04 0.69
C GLY A 12 -13.60 12.90 1.59
N SER A 13 -13.02 13.92 2.24
CA SER A 13 -13.74 14.72 3.25
C SER A 13 -14.70 15.71 2.59
N GLU A 14 -15.92 15.85 3.13
CA GLU A 14 -16.91 16.84 2.66
C GLU A 14 -16.39 18.29 2.76
N ASP A 15 -15.54 18.55 3.74
CA ASP A 15 -14.94 19.85 4.04
C ASP A 15 -13.57 20.05 3.33
N SER A 16 -13.24 19.21 2.35
CA SER A 16 -11.99 19.34 1.59
C SER A 16 -12.08 20.48 0.59
N LEU A 17 -11.00 21.26 0.49
CA LEU A 17 -10.82 22.22 -0.62
C LEU A 17 -10.40 21.51 -1.90
N ASP A 18 -9.73 20.37 -1.76
CA ASP A 18 -9.26 19.55 -2.87
C ASP A 18 -10.40 18.64 -3.34
N ARG A 19 -10.63 18.58 -4.65
CA ARG A 19 -11.59 17.67 -5.26
C ARG A 19 -10.87 16.38 -5.67
N ASP A 20 -10.96 15.36 -4.81
CA ASP A 20 -10.40 14.04 -5.08
C ASP A 20 -11.38 13.21 -5.95
N VAL A 21 -10.90 12.73 -7.10
CA VAL A 21 -11.75 12.06 -8.12
C VAL A 21 -11.14 10.74 -8.54
N ILE A 22 -11.95 9.68 -8.54
CA ILE A 22 -11.56 8.35 -9.03
C ILE A 22 -12.33 8.05 -10.31
N TYR A 23 -11.62 7.88 -11.40
CA TYR A 23 -12.19 7.45 -12.68
C TYR A 23 -12.08 5.92 -12.81
N PHE A 24 -13.15 5.31 -13.31
CA PHE A 24 -13.19 3.88 -13.59
C PHE A 24 -12.82 3.60 -15.04
N ILE A 25 -11.95 2.63 -15.23
CA ILE A 25 -11.52 2.13 -16.53
C ILE A 25 -11.51 0.60 -16.53
N ASP A 26 -11.62 0.00 -17.71
CA ASP A 26 -11.69 -1.46 -17.85
C ASP A 26 -10.40 -2.16 -17.40
N LYS A 27 -9.25 -1.51 -17.63
CA LYS A 27 -7.93 -2.02 -17.27
C LYS A 27 -6.94 -0.88 -17.15
N LEU A 28 -6.02 -0.97 -16.18
CA LEU A 28 -4.89 -0.05 -16.12
C LEU A 28 -3.99 -0.21 -17.37
N PRO A 29 -3.66 0.88 -18.08
CA PRO A 29 -2.68 0.83 -19.16
C PRO A 29 -1.33 0.28 -18.70
N VAL A 30 -0.72 -0.56 -19.53
CA VAL A 30 0.65 -1.06 -19.27
C VAL A 30 1.66 0.11 -19.27
N ASN A 31 1.44 1.10 -20.14
CA ASN A 31 2.25 2.30 -20.19
C ASN A 31 1.89 3.26 -19.05
N LYS A 32 2.70 3.25 -18.00
CA LYS A 32 2.53 4.11 -16.82
C LYS A 32 2.65 5.60 -17.13
N GLN A 33 3.29 6.02 -18.23
CA GLN A 33 3.42 7.43 -18.59
C GLN A 33 2.06 8.02 -18.99
N ILE A 34 1.23 7.26 -19.70
CA ILE A 34 -0.11 7.68 -20.09
C ILE A 34 -0.96 7.93 -18.84
N ILE A 35 -0.94 6.99 -17.90
CA ILE A 35 -1.64 7.12 -16.62
C ILE A 35 -1.12 8.34 -15.86
N HIS A 36 0.21 8.49 -15.77
CA HIS A 36 0.83 9.58 -15.04
C HIS A 36 0.47 10.94 -15.63
N HIS A 37 0.44 11.06 -16.96
CA HIS A 37 0.01 12.27 -17.64
C HIS A 37 -1.44 12.61 -17.29
N PHE A 38 -2.36 11.66 -17.44
CA PHE A 38 -3.77 11.87 -17.11
C PHE A 38 -3.99 12.29 -15.64
N VAL A 39 -3.32 11.60 -14.73
CA VAL A 39 -3.49 11.79 -13.29
C VAL A 39 -2.91 13.12 -12.81
N ASN A 40 -1.91 13.65 -13.51
CA ASN A 40 -1.27 14.93 -13.19
C ASN A 40 -1.72 16.07 -14.10
N GLU A 41 -2.60 15.79 -15.06
CA GLU A 41 -3.28 16.82 -15.82
C GLU A 41 -4.30 17.52 -14.91
N ASN A 42 -4.32 18.85 -14.93
CA ASN A 42 -5.27 19.67 -14.18
C ASN A 42 -5.29 19.44 -12.65
N THR A 43 -4.15 19.15 -12.03
CA THR A 43 -4.03 18.97 -10.56
C THR A 43 -4.50 20.16 -9.73
N LYS A 44 -4.59 21.36 -10.33
CA LYS A 44 -5.14 22.55 -9.68
C LYS A 44 -6.66 22.51 -9.52
N VAL A 45 -7.35 21.63 -10.26
CA VAL A 45 -8.81 21.51 -10.28
C VAL A 45 -9.26 20.19 -9.66
N GLU A 46 -8.57 19.09 -9.99
CA GLU A 46 -8.93 17.75 -9.53
C GLU A 46 -7.67 16.96 -9.15
N ASN A 47 -7.68 16.30 -8.00
CA ASN A 47 -6.69 15.27 -7.68
C ASN A 47 -7.20 13.93 -8.19
N ARG A 48 -6.75 13.57 -9.39
CA ARG A 48 -7.26 12.40 -10.10
C ARG A 48 -6.61 11.10 -9.62
N ASN A 49 -7.37 10.02 -9.72
CA ASN A 49 -6.91 8.65 -9.59
C ASN A 49 -7.64 7.74 -10.59
N LEU A 50 -7.07 6.57 -10.88
CA LEU A 50 -7.66 5.54 -11.73
C LEU A 50 -7.91 4.27 -10.94
N ALA A 51 -9.05 3.64 -11.20
CA ALA A 51 -9.42 2.36 -10.62
C ALA A 51 -10.04 1.44 -11.69
N VAL A 52 -9.87 0.13 -11.46
CA VAL A 52 -10.57 -0.92 -12.21
C VAL A 52 -11.61 -1.52 -11.28
N LEU A 53 -12.87 -1.41 -11.68
CA LEU A 53 -14.03 -1.97 -10.96
C LEU A 53 -14.40 -3.30 -11.63
N ASP A 54 -14.59 -4.35 -10.82
CA ASP A 54 -15.26 -5.56 -11.28
C ASP A 54 -16.79 -5.31 -11.26
N PRO A 55 -17.47 -5.25 -12.41
CA PRO A 55 -18.89 -4.92 -12.47
C PRO A 55 -19.79 -6.03 -11.90
N ASN A 56 -19.33 -7.28 -11.89
CA ASN A 56 -20.11 -8.41 -11.37
C ASN A 56 -20.03 -8.47 -9.84
N LEU A 57 -18.84 -8.19 -9.29
CA LEU A 57 -18.62 -8.23 -7.84
C LEU A 57 -18.90 -6.90 -7.15
N GLY A 58 -18.87 -5.79 -7.89
CA GLY A 58 -18.99 -4.44 -7.35
C GLY A 58 -17.84 -4.08 -6.42
N ILE A 59 -16.60 -4.46 -6.76
CA ILE A 59 -15.40 -4.18 -5.95
C ILE A 59 -14.24 -3.66 -6.81
N ILE A 60 -13.34 -2.90 -6.19
CA ILE A 60 -12.11 -2.45 -6.86
C ILE A 60 -11.10 -3.61 -6.93
N VAL A 61 -10.60 -3.90 -8.13
CA VAL A 61 -9.64 -4.99 -8.37
C VAL A 61 -8.23 -4.49 -8.72
N ASP A 62 -8.09 -3.26 -9.23
CA ASP A 62 -6.79 -2.60 -9.42
C ASP A 62 -6.94 -1.07 -9.29
N CYS A 63 -5.85 -0.39 -9.00
CA CYS A 63 -5.81 1.07 -8.92
C CYS A 63 -4.41 1.63 -9.17
N TYR A 64 -4.34 2.89 -9.63
CA TYR A 64 -3.07 3.57 -9.86
C TYR A 64 -2.43 4.08 -8.55
N LYS A 65 -3.12 4.94 -7.80
CA LYS A 65 -2.70 5.39 -6.46
C LYS A 65 -3.44 4.59 -5.38
N GLY A 66 -2.71 4.22 -4.32
CA GLY A 66 -3.25 3.48 -3.18
C GLY A 66 -3.21 1.96 -3.37
N THR A 67 -4.13 1.27 -2.70
CA THR A 67 -4.35 -0.17 -2.81
C THR A 67 -5.83 -0.44 -3.08
N PRO A 68 -6.20 -1.49 -3.83
CA PRO A 68 -7.60 -1.75 -4.21
C PRO A 68 -8.54 -1.83 -3.02
N ASP A 69 -8.11 -2.49 -1.94
CA ASP A 69 -8.86 -2.64 -0.70
C ASP A 69 -9.13 -1.33 0.02
N SER A 70 -8.12 -0.45 0.12
CA SER A 70 -8.31 0.88 0.70
C SER A 70 -9.25 1.72 -0.16
N LEU A 71 -9.05 1.72 -1.48
CA LEU A 71 -9.83 2.55 -2.38
C LEU A 71 -11.29 2.11 -2.44
N ASN A 72 -11.53 0.79 -2.41
CA ASN A 72 -12.86 0.20 -2.32
C ASN A 72 -13.63 0.72 -1.09
N ASN A 73 -13.02 0.59 0.09
CA ASN A 73 -13.67 1.00 1.34
C ASN A 73 -13.79 2.52 1.44
N GLN A 74 -12.78 3.26 0.96
CA GLN A 74 -12.82 4.71 0.88
C GLN A 74 -14.01 5.21 0.04
N ILE A 75 -14.25 4.61 -1.13
CA ILE A 75 -15.39 4.99 -1.97
C ILE A 75 -16.69 4.77 -1.21
N ILE A 76 -16.87 3.60 -0.59
CA ILE A 76 -18.10 3.31 0.19
C ILE A 76 -18.36 4.35 1.27
N ASP A 77 -17.32 4.69 2.04
CA ASP A 77 -17.47 5.55 3.21
C ASP A 77 -17.66 7.02 2.87
N THR A 78 -17.21 7.43 1.68
CA THR A 78 -17.19 8.84 1.30
C THR A 78 -18.09 9.18 0.13
N PHE A 79 -18.68 8.20 -0.56
CA PHE A 79 -19.53 8.44 -1.74
C PHE A 79 -20.68 9.42 -1.44
N TYR A 80 -21.36 9.24 -0.31
CA TYR A 80 -22.53 10.07 0.05
C TYR A 80 -22.16 11.41 0.70
N LEU A 81 -20.87 11.68 0.92
CA LEU A 81 -20.38 12.98 1.42
C LEU A 81 -20.31 14.03 0.30
N HIS A 82 -20.47 13.62 -0.96
CA HIS A 82 -20.33 14.49 -2.12
C HIS A 82 -21.54 14.36 -3.03
N LYS A 83 -21.83 15.42 -3.79
CA LYS A 83 -22.80 15.35 -4.87
C LYS A 83 -22.20 14.54 -6.03
N GLN A 84 -22.77 13.36 -6.29
CA GLN A 84 -22.29 12.43 -7.31
C GLN A 84 -23.01 12.64 -8.64
N ARG A 85 -22.33 12.31 -9.75
CA ARG A 85 -22.96 12.15 -11.07
C ARG A 85 -23.71 10.81 -11.18
N LEU A 86 -23.18 9.78 -10.52
CA LEU A 86 -23.79 8.45 -10.47
C LEU A 86 -24.91 8.44 -9.43
N GLU A 87 -26.05 7.83 -9.79
CA GLU A 87 -27.20 7.73 -8.88
C GLU A 87 -26.94 6.81 -7.68
N GLN A 88 -26.09 5.78 -7.87
CA GLN A 88 -25.77 4.80 -6.84
C GLN A 88 -24.27 4.59 -6.74
N CYS A 89 -23.81 4.23 -5.54
CA CYS A 89 -22.42 3.85 -5.33
C CYS A 89 -22.07 2.61 -6.20
N PRO A 90 -21.03 2.71 -7.05
CA PRO A 90 -20.64 1.59 -7.92
C PRO A 90 -19.99 0.45 -7.14
N VAL A 91 -19.36 0.75 -6.00
CA VAL A 91 -18.80 -0.24 -5.09
C VAL A 91 -19.91 -0.74 -4.14
N LYS A 92 -20.13 -2.05 -4.09
CA LYS A 92 -21.30 -2.67 -3.46
C LYS A 92 -21.05 -3.24 -2.07
N LYS A 93 -19.79 -3.50 -1.72
CA LYS A 93 -19.44 -4.08 -0.41
C LYS A 93 -18.04 -3.69 0.04
N ARG A 94 -17.87 -3.59 1.36
CA ARG A 94 -16.54 -3.46 1.97
C ARG A 94 -15.74 -4.74 1.77
N ILE A 95 -14.43 -4.59 1.68
CA ILE A 95 -13.49 -5.70 1.59
C ILE A 95 -12.47 -5.64 2.71
N THR A 96 -11.95 -6.79 3.11
CA THR A 96 -10.98 -6.89 4.21
C THR A 96 -9.70 -6.12 3.88
N ARG A 97 -9.30 -5.23 4.78
CA ARG A 97 -8.06 -4.46 4.66
C ARG A 97 -6.84 -5.36 4.71
N ASN A 98 -5.88 -5.12 3.82
CA ASN A 98 -4.54 -5.66 3.88
C ASN A 98 -3.70 -4.82 4.86
N ILE A 99 -3.82 -5.15 6.14
CA ILE A 99 -3.12 -4.46 7.23
C ILE A 99 -1.60 -4.47 7.02
N PRO A 100 -0.95 -5.61 6.72
CA PRO A 100 0.50 -5.64 6.48
C PRO A 100 0.95 -4.66 5.38
N LEU A 101 0.22 -4.61 4.25
CA LEU A 101 0.53 -3.68 3.17
C LEU A 101 0.27 -2.21 3.57
N LYS A 102 -0.79 -1.94 4.35
CA LYS A 102 -1.04 -0.61 4.90
C LYS A 102 0.14 -0.15 5.76
N VAL A 103 0.64 -0.99 6.66
CA VAL A 103 1.81 -0.66 7.51
C VAL A 103 3.04 -0.37 6.65
N CYS A 104 3.36 -1.25 5.69
CA CYS A 104 4.51 -1.04 4.79
C CYS A 104 4.45 0.31 4.06
N ARG A 105 3.27 0.65 3.52
CA ARG A 105 3.07 1.91 2.80
C ARG A 105 3.05 3.10 3.74
N ALA A 106 2.46 2.96 4.93
CA ALA A 106 2.40 4.01 5.94
C ALA A 106 3.80 4.42 6.39
N THR A 107 4.64 3.46 6.79
CA THR A 107 6.01 3.76 7.21
C THR A 107 6.79 4.46 6.09
N ARG A 108 6.64 4.02 4.83
CA ARG A 108 7.26 4.70 3.69
C ARG A 108 6.72 6.13 3.48
N GLN A 109 5.40 6.33 3.58
CA GLN A 109 4.78 7.64 3.41
C GLN A 109 5.24 8.62 4.50
N LEU A 110 5.27 8.20 5.76
CA LEU A 110 5.75 9.00 6.89
C LEU A 110 7.20 9.46 6.65
N ILE A 111 8.09 8.55 6.27
CA ILE A 111 9.48 8.88 5.92
C ILE A 111 9.53 9.82 4.71
N GLY A 112 8.64 9.64 3.72
CA GLY A 112 8.54 10.51 2.55
C GLY A 112 8.14 11.96 2.90
N PHE A 113 7.21 12.14 3.84
CA PHE A 113 6.85 13.47 4.36
C PHE A 113 8.02 14.13 5.10
N VAL A 114 8.78 13.36 5.86
CA VAL A 114 10.02 13.84 6.49
C VAL A 114 11.07 14.22 5.43
N ALA A 115 11.24 13.39 4.40
CA ALA A 115 12.14 13.67 3.28
C ALA A 115 11.81 15.01 2.60
N GLN A 116 10.52 15.26 2.33
CA GLN A 116 10.07 16.55 1.79
C GLN A 116 10.43 17.70 2.73
N SER A 117 10.21 17.51 4.03
CA SER A 117 10.47 18.54 5.04
C SER A 117 11.94 18.93 5.15
N ILE A 118 12.84 17.95 5.13
CA ILE A 118 14.29 18.21 5.21
C ILE A 118 14.82 18.88 3.95
N HIS A 119 14.18 18.70 2.79
CA HIS A 119 14.59 19.37 1.55
C HIS A 119 14.34 20.89 1.58
N HIS A 120 13.53 21.38 2.52
CA HIS A 120 13.36 22.81 2.79
C HIS A 120 14.46 23.39 3.71
N LEU A 121 15.30 22.54 4.30
CA LEU A 121 16.43 22.98 5.14
C LEU A 121 17.67 23.28 4.28
N PRO A 122 18.55 24.19 4.74
CA PRO A 122 19.88 24.35 4.15
C PRO A 122 20.66 23.03 4.17
N ARG A 123 21.42 22.74 3.10
CA ARG A 123 22.16 21.46 2.96
C ARG A 123 23.27 21.27 3.98
N ASP A 124 23.79 22.37 4.50
CA ASP A 124 24.80 22.45 5.55
C ASP A 124 24.18 22.46 6.96
N SER A 125 22.85 22.47 7.09
CA SER A 125 22.21 22.43 8.40
C SER A 125 22.47 21.10 9.12
N PRO A 126 22.70 21.11 10.45
CA PRO A 126 22.93 19.89 11.22
C PRO A 126 21.80 18.87 11.07
N LEU A 127 20.55 19.33 10.97
CA LEU A 127 19.37 18.47 10.80
C LEU A 127 19.31 17.80 9.43
N TYR A 128 19.65 18.53 8.35
CA TYR A 128 19.75 17.94 7.02
C TYR A 128 20.79 16.82 7.01
N ILE A 129 22.00 17.11 7.51
CA ILE A 129 23.11 16.14 7.56
C ILE A 129 22.73 14.92 8.41
N LYS A 130 22.10 15.15 9.57
CA LYS A 130 21.66 14.09 10.49
C LYS A 130 20.71 13.09 9.84
N TYR A 131 19.72 13.58 9.08
CA TYR A 131 18.61 12.74 8.63
C TYR A 131 18.67 12.30 7.16
N HIS A 132 19.28 13.09 6.27
CA HIS A 132 19.18 12.92 4.83
C HIS A 132 19.62 11.52 4.35
N ASP A 133 20.79 11.05 4.78
CA ASP A 133 21.34 9.78 4.27
C ASP A 133 20.56 8.57 4.78
N ALA A 134 20.13 8.59 6.04
CA ALA A 134 19.28 7.56 6.62
C ALA A 134 17.93 7.48 5.90
N ILE A 135 17.28 8.62 5.68
CA ILE A 135 16.00 8.72 4.96
C ILE A 135 16.13 8.22 3.52
N LYS A 136 17.15 8.70 2.79
CA LYS A 136 17.39 8.31 1.40
C LYS A 136 17.66 6.81 1.26
N LYS A 137 18.44 6.24 2.18
CA LYS A 137 18.69 4.79 2.24
C LYS A 137 17.39 4.04 2.52
N SER A 138 16.62 4.50 3.49
CA SER A 138 15.40 3.86 3.95
C SER A 138 14.29 3.84 2.89
N LEU A 139 14.07 4.96 2.19
CA LEU A 139 13.09 5.04 1.10
C LEU A 139 13.41 4.09 -0.08
N LYS A 140 14.68 3.73 -0.25
CA LYS A 140 15.14 2.74 -1.24
C LYS A 140 15.13 1.32 -0.68
N SER A 141 15.04 1.15 0.64
CA SER A 141 15.03 -0.17 1.24
C SER A 141 13.74 -0.92 0.89
N LYS A 142 13.90 -2.22 0.65
CA LYS A 142 12.82 -3.19 0.42
C LYS A 142 12.48 -3.95 1.71
N ASN A 143 13.10 -3.57 2.83
CA ASN A 143 12.90 -4.16 4.14
C ASN A 143 12.10 -3.18 5.01
N LEU A 144 10.97 -3.64 5.56
CA LEU A 144 10.15 -2.82 6.46
C LEU A 144 10.91 -2.43 7.74
N LEU A 145 11.77 -3.30 8.27
CA LEU A 145 12.52 -2.99 9.49
C LEU A 145 13.52 -1.87 9.29
N ASP A 146 14.20 -1.81 8.15
CA ASP A 146 15.09 -0.67 7.84
C ASP A 146 14.29 0.65 7.78
N ARG A 147 13.01 0.56 7.37
CA ARG A 147 12.09 1.70 7.39
C ARG A 147 11.66 2.07 8.81
N ALA A 148 11.26 1.11 9.62
CA ALA A 148 10.91 1.35 11.02
C ALA A 148 12.10 1.88 11.83
N GLN A 149 13.30 1.32 11.62
CA GLN A 149 14.53 1.80 12.26
C GLN A 149 14.89 3.21 11.82
N CYS A 150 14.70 3.57 10.54
CA CYS A 150 14.86 4.95 10.12
C CYS A 150 13.83 5.85 10.81
N LEU A 151 12.56 5.43 10.82
CA LEU A 151 11.47 6.19 11.40
C LEU A 151 11.70 6.45 12.90
N SER A 152 12.22 5.47 13.64
CA SER A 152 12.49 5.58 15.09
C SER A 152 13.56 6.60 15.46
N THR A 153 14.44 6.98 14.53
CA THR A 153 15.49 7.97 14.78
C THR A 153 15.03 9.42 14.54
N ILE A 154 13.87 9.61 13.89
CA ILE A 154 13.35 10.93 13.56
C ILE A 154 12.69 11.53 14.79
N ASP A 155 13.18 12.67 15.27
CA ASP A 155 12.54 13.45 16.31
C ASP A 155 11.73 14.58 15.67
N PHE A 156 10.41 14.50 15.77
CA PHE A 156 9.49 15.45 15.15
C PHE A 156 9.52 16.82 15.82
N VAL A 157 9.84 16.91 17.12
CA VAL A 157 9.99 18.19 17.82
C VAL A 157 11.19 18.92 17.21
N LEU A 158 12.36 18.29 17.28
CA LEU A 158 13.61 18.85 16.77
C LEU A 158 13.54 19.22 15.28
N LEU A 159 12.84 18.42 14.47
CA LEU A 159 12.75 18.65 13.03
C LEU A 159 11.85 19.82 12.65
N PHE A 160 10.74 20.02 13.38
CA PHE A 160 9.65 20.88 12.95
C PHE A 160 9.44 22.13 13.79
N GLU A 161 9.99 22.22 15.00
CA GLU A 161 9.82 23.38 15.90
C GLU A 161 10.13 24.72 15.22
N ASN A 162 11.16 24.74 14.38
CA ASN A 162 11.65 25.93 13.67
C ASN A 162 11.29 25.91 12.17
N ASN A 163 10.45 24.96 11.74
CA ASN A 163 10.15 24.69 10.34
C ASN A 163 8.67 24.37 10.16
N PHE A 164 7.84 25.40 10.33
CA PHE A 164 6.39 25.28 10.31
C PHE A 164 5.87 24.95 8.89
N GLN A 165 5.49 23.68 8.67
CA GLN A 165 5.01 23.17 7.39
C GLN A 165 3.64 22.50 7.54
N ILE A 166 2.59 23.32 7.65
CA ILE A 166 1.26 22.85 8.06
C ILE A 166 0.66 21.76 7.16
N ASP A 167 0.88 21.81 5.85
CA ASP A 167 0.36 20.77 4.95
C ASP A 167 1.06 19.42 5.13
N ILE A 168 2.35 19.44 5.47
CA ILE A 168 3.08 18.22 5.83
C ILE A 168 2.58 17.70 7.18
N TRP A 169 2.38 18.58 8.17
CA TRP A 169 1.89 18.17 9.48
C TRP A 169 0.49 17.57 9.42
N LYS A 170 -0.42 18.15 8.63
CA LYS A 170 -1.72 17.56 8.34
C LYS A 170 -1.57 16.15 7.74
N SER A 171 -0.67 15.99 6.77
CA SER A 171 -0.44 14.70 6.09
C SER A 171 0.15 13.64 7.03
N LEU A 172 1.07 14.03 7.90
CA LEU A 172 1.62 13.19 8.98
C LEU A 172 0.51 12.77 9.94
N ALA A 173 -0.24 13.73 10.50
CA ALA A 173 -1.33 13.48 11.44
C ALA A 173 -2.37 12.51 10.87
N PHE A 174 -2.79 12.72 9.61
CA PHE A 174 -3.75 11.85 8.94
C PHE A 174 -3.21 10.42 8.79
N GLN A 175 -1.95 10.28 8.35
CA GLN A 175 -1.34 8.97 8.15
C GLN A 175 -1.12 8.23 9.47
N PHE A 176 -0.69 8.94 10.52
CA PHE A 176 -0.52 8.40 11.87
C PHE A 176 -1.85 7.89 12.44
N ALA A 177 -2.89 8.72 12.40
CA ALA A 177 -4.23 8.36 12.86
C ALA A 177 -4.77 7.11 12.15
N GLN A 178 -4.75 7.12 10.81
CA GLN A 178 -5.20 5.97 10.02
C GLN A 178 -4.45 4.69 10.35
N THR A 179 -3.14 4.79 10.59
CA THR A 179 -2.32 3.61 10.87
C THR A 179 -2.62 3.09 12.27
N LYS A 180 -2.70 3.95 13.28
CA LYS A 180 -3.05 3.57 14.65
C LYS A 180 -4.45 2.95 14.73
N ALA A 181 -5.46 3.59 14.15
CA ALA A 181 -6.85 3.11 14.17
C ALA A 181 -7.02 1.73 13.50
N ILE A 182 -6.32 1.48 12.40
CA ILE A 182 -6.34 0.16 11.75
C ILE A 182 -5.67 -0.90 12.64
N LEU A 183 -4.58 -0.55 13.32
CA LEU A 183 -3.80 -1.49 14.13
C LEU A 183 -4.43 -1.82 15.48
N MET A 184 -5.11 -0.85 16.12
CA MET A 184 -5.71 -1.03 17.44
C MET A 184 -7.16 -1.45 17.37
N ASP A 185 -7.94 -0.80 16.51
CA ASP A 185 -9.40 -0.89 16.53
C ASP A 185 -9.97 -1.54 15.27
N ASN A 186 -9.10 -1.94 14.32
CA ASN A 186 -9.50 -2.42 13.00
C ASN A 186 -10.44 -1.42 12.28
N MET A 187 -10.20 -0.13 12.50
CA MET A 187 -11.00 0.98 11.98
C MET A 187 -10.30 1.71 10.84
N GLU A 188 -11.05 2.01 9.77
CA GLU A 188 -10.55 2.78 8.64
C GLU A 188 -11.06 4.23 8.70
N LEU A 189 -10.15 5.20 8.69
CA LEU A 189 -10.47 6.62 8.76
C LEU A 189 -10.25 7.25 7.38
N TYR A 190 -11.29 7.85 6.78
CA TYR A 190 -11.22 8.38 5.40
C TYR A 190 -11.50 9.87 5.28
N SER A 191 -11.96 10.52 6.35
CA SER A 191 -12.21 11.95 6.39
C SER A 191 -11.48 12.64 7.54
N LYS A 192 -11.23 13.95 7.39
CA LYS A 192 -10.67 14.81 8.46
C LYS A 192 -11.49 14.70 9.74
N LYS A 193 -12.81 14.75 9.59
CA LYS A 193 -13.77 14.60 10.68
C LYS A 193 -13.56 13.27 11.43
N THR A 194 -13.51 12.14 10.71
CA THR A 194 -13.28 10.83 11.36
C THR A 194 -11.93 10.74 12.06
N VAL A 195 -10.90 11.45 11.57
CA VAL A 195 -9.59 11.52 12.25
C VAL A 195 -9.66 12.35 13.53
N ALA A 196 -10.32 13.50 13.48
CA ALA A 196 -10.52 14.37 14.64
C ALA A 196 -11.43 13.74 15.70
N GLU A 197 -12.42 12.95 15.30
CA GLU A 197 -13.29 12.18 16.21
C GLU A 197 -12.55 11.01 16.86
N TYR A 198 -11.65 10.37 16.12
CA TYR A 198 -10.84 9.25 16.62
C TYR A 198 -9.80 9.71 17.67
N ASP A 199 -9.08 10.79 17.40
CA ASP A 199 -8.19 11.43 18.39
C ASP A 199 -8.32 12.96 18.27
N CYS A 200 -9.04 13.56 19.23
CA CYS A 200 -9.33 15.00 19.23
C CYS A 200 -8.07 15.86 19.33
N ARG A 201 -6.95 15.32 19.80
CA ARG A 201 -5.65 16.02 19.81
C ARG A 201 -5.14 16.29 18.40
N LEU A 202 -5.66 15.59 17.38
CA LEU A 202 -5.30 15.78 15.98
C LEU A 202 -6.16 16.80 15.22
N GLU A 203 -7.26 17.26 15.80
CA GLU A 203 -8.16 18.25 15.19
C GLU A 203 -7.42 19.49 14.67
N PRO A 204 -6.49 20.11 15.43
CA PRO A 204 -5.82 21.32 14.97
C PRO A 204 -5.01 21.11 13.70
N PHE A 205 -4.44 19.91 13.48
CA PHE A 205 -3.75 19.59 12.23
C PHE A 205 -4.73 19.39 11.07
N MET A 206 -5.85 18.71 11.31
CA MET A 206 -6.85 18.42 10.28
C MET A 206 -7.43 19.72 9.70
N TYR A 207 -7.76 20.66 10.57
CA TYR A 207 -8.38 21.93 10.21
C TYR A 207 -7.37 23.09 10.08
N ARG A 208 -6.06 22.77 10.17
CA ARG A 208 -4.97 23.74 10.01
C ARG A 208 -5.11 24.96 10.95
N ARG A 209 -5.48 24.73 12.21
CA ARG A 209 -5.60 25.76 13.25
C ARG A 209 -4.23 26.24 13.70
N THR A 210 -3.62 27.09 12.87
CA THR A 210 -2.22 27.52 13.03
C THR A 210 -1.97 28.32 14.31
N ASP A 211 -2.96 29.07 14.78
CA ASP A 211 -2.95 29.79 16.05
C ASP A 211 -2.76 28.83 17.23
N VAL A 212 -3.57 27.77 17.29
CA VAL A 212 -3.49 26.74 18.33
C VAL A 212 -2.18 25.98 18.25
N LEU A 213 -1.82 25.52 17.04
CA LEU A 213 -0.60 24.74 16.83
C LEU A 213 0.66 25.52 17.23
N ARG A 214 0.73 26.83 16.92
CA ARG A 214 1.88 27.67 17.28
C ARG A 214 1.95 27.94 18.78
N SER A 215 0.82 28.04 19.46
CA SER A 215 0.78 28.29 20.91
C SER A 215 1.32 27.12 21.74
N SER A 216 1.37 25.91 21.19
CA SER A 216 1.82 24.70 21.90
C SER A 216 2.56 23.74 20.97
N ILE A 217 3.46 24.28 20.15
CA ILE A 217 4.12 23.53 19.06
C ILE A 217 4.84 22.27 19.56
N GLU A 218 5.58 22.35 20.67
CA GLU A 218 6.31 21.22 21.25
C GLU A 218 5.37 20.09 21.68
N GLN A 219 4.23 20.43 22.30
CA GLN A 219 3.21 19.45 22.70
C GLN A 219 2.64 18.71 21.49
N TYR A 220 2.29 19.45 20.44
CA TYR A 220 1.73 18.89 19.22
C TYR A 220 2.75 18.06 18.42
N LEU A 221 4.02 18.47 18.39
CA LEU A 221 5.07 17.68 17.73
C LEU A 221 5.48 16.45 18.55
N SER A 222 5.39 16.53 19.88
CA SER A 222 5.56 15.37 20.77
C SER A 222 4.49 14.31 20.54
N LEU A 223 3.28 14.71 20.14
CA LEU A 223 2.25 13.76 19.70
C LEU A 223 2.71 12.94 18.49
N PHE A 224 3.40 13.53 17.51
CA PHE A 224 3.97 12.74 16.40
C PHE A 224 5.03 11.75 16.86
N ASN A 225 5.83 12.11 17.88
CA ASN A 225 6.76 11.17 18.50
C ASN A 225 6.00 9.99 19.17
N GLU A 226 4.89 10.23 19.88
CA GLU A 226 4.02 9.17 20.44
C GLU A 226 3.52 8.21 19.35
N TYR A 227 2.97 8.73 18.25
CA TYR A 227 2.48 7.90 17.14
C TYR A 227 3.60 7.15 16.41
N ARG A 228 4.77 7.78 16.24
CA ARG A 228 5.97 7.15 15.67
C ARG A 228 6.37 5.95 16.51
N ASP A 229 6.48 6.13 17.82
CA ASP A 229 6.94 5.07 18.74
C ASP A 229 5.99 3.89 18.74
N PHE A 230 4.67 4.16 18.76
CA PHE A 230 3.65 3.12 18.61
C PHE A 230 3.83 2.28 17.33
N ILE A 231 4.02 2.93 16.17
CA ILE A 231 4.18 2.22 14.89
C ILE A 231 5.50 1.43 14.87
N VAL A 232 6.58 2.01 15.40
CA VAL A 232 7.89 1.36 15.45
C VAL A 232 7.86 0.14 16.35
N GLU A 233 7.24 0.25 17.53
CA GLU A 233 7.06 -0.85 18.47
C GLU A 233 6.23 -1.98 17.85
N TYR A 234 5.10 -1.65 17.22
CA TYR A 234 4.26 -2.63 16.53
C TYR A 234 5.03 -3.38 15.43
N VAL A 235 5.86 -2.67 14.66
CA VAL A 235 6.71 -3.28 13.63
C VAL A 235 7.85 -4.10 14.23
N GLY A 236 8.36 -3.69 15.40
CA GLY A 236 9.41 -4.38 16.15
C GLY A 236 8.93 -5.65 16.86
N ASP A 237 7.63 -5.78 17.13
CA ASP A 237 7.06 -6.99 17.71
C ASP A 237 7.23 -8.18 16.74
N THR A 238 7.98 -9.17 17.20
CA THR A 238 8.36 -10.39 16.48
C THR A 238 7.20 -11.16 15.84
N GLN A 239 5.97 -11.05 16.37
CA GLN A 239 4.80 -11.69 15.76
C GLN A 239 4.41 -11.04 14.42
N VAL A 240 4.53 -9.71 14.36
CA VAL A 240 4.27 -8.90 13.16
C VAL A 240 5.41 -9.03 12.16
N ILE A 241 6.64 -9.13 12.64
CA ILE A 241 7.84 -9.41 11.84
C ILE A 241 7.68 -10.70 11.03
N GLY A 242 7.10 -11.75 11.63
CA GLY A 242 6.79 -13.00 10.91
C GLY A 242 5.80 -12.84 9.76
N TYR A 243 5.03 -11.76 9.71
CA TYR A 243 4.15 -11.38 8.60
C TYR A 243 4.77 -10.38 7.61
N LEU A 244 5.72 -9.54 8.06
CA LEU A 244 6.20 -8.36 7.33
C LEU A 244 7.66 -8.42 6.86
N GLN A 245 8.53 -9.23 7.47
CA GLN A 245 9.91 -9.41 7.02
C GLN A 245 9.97 -10.47 5.92
N PHE A 246 9.93 -10.09 4.64
CA PHE A 246 10.49 -10.96 3.61
C PHE A 246 11.03 -10.12 2.45
N ASN A 247 12.36 -9.96 2.44
CA ASN A 247 13.09 -9.56 1.26
C ASN A 247 12.86 -10.62 0.16
N LEU A 248 12.45 -10.18 -1.03
CA LEU A 248 12.52 -10.95 -2.28
C LEU A 248 13.97 -11.15 -2.73
N LEU A 249 14.79 -11.75 -1.87
CA LEU A 249 15.99 -12.49 -2.27
C LEU A 249 15.61 -13.96 -2.10
N PHE A 250 15.54 -14.68 -3.21
CA PHE A 250 15.14 -16.09 -3.31
C PHE A 250 15.86 -16.97 -2.28
N HIS A 251 15.28 -17.10 -1.08
CA HIS A 251 15.56 -18.19 -0.16
C HIS A 251 14.29 -19.05 -0.11
N PRO A 252 14.29 -20.23 -0.77
CA PRO A 252 13.11 -21.11 -0.89
C PRO A 252 12.40 -21.38 0.45
N ASN A 253 13.19 -21.54 1.52
CA ASN A 253 12.67 -21.85 2.86
C ASN A 253 11.95 -20.68 3.55
N LYS A 254 12.22 -19.42 3.15
CA LYS A 254 11.57 -18.23 3.72
C LYS A 254 10.28 -17.87 3.00
N TYR A 255 10.19 -18.17 1.71
CA TYR A 255 9.00 -17.95 0.88
C TYR A 255 7.89 -18.98 1.17
N GLN A 256 8.26 -20.21 1.56
CA GLN A 256 7.31 -21.25 1.97
C GLN A 256 6.41 -20.83 3.16
N GLY A 257 6.96 -20.13 4.16
CA GLY A 257 6.18 -19.61 5.30
C GLY A 257 5.16 -18.52 4.93
N GLN A 258 5.39 -17.76 3.86
CA GLN A 258 4.43 -16.77 3.35
C GLN A 258 3.22 -17.43 2.69
N CYS A 259 3.45 -18.51 1.94
CA CYS A 259 2.40 -19.28 1.27
C CYS A 259 1.56 -20.09 2.28
N GLU A 260 2.18 -20.62 3.33
CA GLU A 260 1.48 -21.30 4.43
C GLU A 260 0.53 -20.36 5.21
N ARG A 261 0.80 -19.04 5.22
CA ARG A 261 -0.02 -18.00 5.87
C ARG A 261 -0.86 -17.17 4.89
N GLY A 262 -0.80 -17.52 3.61
CA GLY A 262 -1.72 -17.07 2.57
C GLY A 262 -1.62 -15.62 2.11
N MET A 263 -0.46 -14.94 2.24
CA MET A 263 -0.25 -13.65 1.60
C MET A 263 1.22 -13.36 1.26
N VAL A 264 1.48 -12.89 0.05
CA VAL A 264 2.82 -12.44 -0.40
C VAL A 264 2.76 -10.97 -0.79
N ILE A 265 3.62 -10.13 -0.21
CA ILE A 265 3.77 -8.71 -0.55
C ILE A 265 5.05 -8.52 -1.34
N ASP A 266 4.96 -7.95 -2.55
CA ASP A 266 6.13 -7.49 -3.29
C ASP A 266 6.48 -6.07 -2.85
N MET A 267 7.57 -5.95 -2.10
CA MET A 267 8.08 -4.67 -1.59
C MET A 267 8.67 -3.77 -2.69
N ASN A 268 8.91 -4.27 -3.92
CA ASN A 268 9.33 -3.43 -5.05
C ASN A 268 8.19 -2.57 -5.57
N CYS A 269 7.00 -3.16 -5.67
CA CYS A 269 5.82 -2.48 -6.19
C CYS A 269 4.79 -2.12 -5.10
N GLU A 270 5.02 -2.57 -3.87
CA GLU A 270 4.12 -2.41 -2.72
C GLU A 270 2.69 -2.86 -3.07
N ARG A 271 2.61 -4.07 -3.63
CA ARG A 271 1.36 -4.76 -3.97
C ARG A 271 1.34 -6.14 -3.34
N ALA A 272 0.15 -6.61 -2.99
CA ALA A 272 -0.06 -8.02 -2.69
C ALA A 272 -0.04 -8.81 -4.00
N VAL A 273 0.82 -9.83 -4.07
CA VAL A 273 0.97 -10.71 -5.24
C VAL A 273 0.14 -11.99 -5.07
N TYR A 274 -0.21 -12.34 -3.83
CA TYR A 274 -0.99 -13.53 -3.53
C TYR A 274 -1.86 -13.35 -2.29
N LYS A 275 -3.09 -13.89 -2.32
CA LYS A 275 -3.95 -14.09 -1.16
C LYS A 275 -4.66 -15.44 -1.33
N THR A 276 -4.32 -16.48 -0.58
CA THR A 276 -5.08 -17.74 -0.66
C THR A 276 -6.48 -17.50 -0.09
N PRO A 277 -7.55 -18.02 -0.71
CA PRO A 277 -8.75 -18.38 0.04
C PRO A 277 -8.32 -19.48 1.03
N LEU A 278 -8.61 -19.32 2.33
CA LEU A 278 -8.19 -20.20 3.42
C LEU A 278 -8.62 -21.70 3.29
N HIS A 279 -9.19 -22.14 2.16
CA HIS A 279 -9.87 -23.44 2.03
C HIS A 279 -9.68 -24.20 0.70
N GLN A 280 -8.62 -23.97 -0.09
CA GLN A 280 -8.38 -24.81 -1.28
C GLN A 280 -6.98 -25.44 -1.26
N ASP A 281 -6.94 -26.75 -1.01
CA ASP A 281 -5.73 -27.58 -0.96
C ASP A 281 -5.17 -27.96 -2.34
N HIS A 282 -5.81 -27.51 -3.44
CA HIS A 282 -5.44 -27.87 -4.81
C HIS A 282 -5.48 -26.63 -5.70
N LEU A 283 -4.33 -26.02 -5.93
CA LEU A 283 -4.17 -24.99 -6.96
C LEU A 283 -2.73 -24.99 -7.49
N LEU A 284 -2.58 -25.22 -8.80
CA LEU A 284 -1.37 -24.95 -9.57
C LEU A 284 -1.38 -23.47 -9.95
N LEU A 285 -0.46 -22.67 -9.39
CA LEU A 285 -0.32 -21.27 -9.78
C LEU A 285 0.89 -21.07 -10.69
N TYR A 286 0.63 -20.44 -11.84
CA TYR A 286 1.63 -19.95 -12.78
C TYR A 286 1.81 -18.43 -12.60
N GLY A 287 3.00 -18.00 -12.19
CA GLY A 287 3.38 -16.59 -12.14
C GLY A 287 4.66 -16.33 -12.94
N LYS A 288 4.59 -15.47 -13.95
CA LYS A 288 5.77 -15.01 -14.69
C LYS A 288 6.34 -13.76 -13.99
N PHE A 289 7.39 -13.94 -13.19
CA PHE A 289 8.09 -12.83 -12.53
C PHE A 289 9.00 -12.13 -13.55
N THR A 290 8.60 -10.93 -13.96
CA THR A 290 9.15 -10.20 -15.12
C THR A 290 10.61 -9.79 -15.03
N HIS A 291 11.27 -9.92 -13.88
CA HIS A 291 12.67 -9.50 -13.71
C HIS A 291 13.67 -10.63 -13.42
N ALA A 292 13.22 -11.88 -13.27
CA ALA A 292 14.13 -12.98 -12.96
C ALA A 292 14.33 -13.99 -14.12
N ASN A 293 13.50 -14.03 -15.17
CA ASN A 293 13.45 -15.18 -16.11
C ASN A 293 13.18 -16.54 -15.42
N HIS A 294 12.76 -16.55 -14.15
CA HIS A 294 12.40 -17.77 -13.43
C HIS A 294 10.86 -17.85 -13.35
N ASN A 295 10.27 -18.87 -13.96
CA ASN A 295 8.90 -19.27 -13.65
C ASN A 295 8.93 -20.03 -12.33
N VAL A 296 7.96 -19.78 -11.46
CA VAL A 296 7.82 -20.47 -10.18
C VAL A 296 6.47 -21.18 -10.18
N PHE A 297 6.46 -22.47 -9.88
CA PHE A 297 5.24 -23.27 -9.72
C PHE A 297 5.01 -23.59 -8.25
N ILE A 298 3.76 -23.44 -7.83
CA ILE A 298 3.27 -23.88 -6.52
C ILE A 298 2.23 -24.95 -6.80
N HIS A 299 2.41 -26.15 -6.25
CA HIS A 299 1.43 -27.22 -6.29
C HIS A 299 1.38 -27.92 -4.92
N ASN A 300 0.18 -28.10 -4.35
CA ASN A 300 -0.02 -28.73 -3.04
C ASN A 300 0.94 -28.22 -1.93
N LYS A 301 1.10 -26.91 -1.81
CA LYS A 301 1.98 -26.24 -0.82
C LYS A 301 3.48 -26.60 -0.94
N LYS A 302 3.91 -27.23 -2.04
CA LYS A 302 5.32 -27.50 -2.35
C LYS A 302 5.80 -26.62 -3.50
N PHE A 303 7.00 -26.08 -3.35
CA PHE A 303 7.71 -25.38 -4.44
C PHE A 303 8.33 -26.38 -5.39
N ILE A 304 8.16 -26.13 -6.69
CA ILE A 304 8.96 -26.79 -7.72
C ILE A 304 9.76 -25.68 -8.42
N THR A 305 11.04 -25.58 -8.07
CA THR A 305 11.98 -24.62 -8.69
C THR A 305 12.44 -25.15 -10.04
N MET A 306 12.40 -24.32 -11.09
CA MET A 306 12.68 -24.72 -12.48
C MET A 306 14.14 -25.13 -12.80
N ASN A 307 15.05 -25.27 -11.84
CA ASN A 307 16.40 -25.76 -12.15
C ASN A 307 16.38 -27.18 -12.75
N ASN A 308 15.32 -27.96 -12.51
CA ASN A 308 15.15 -29.30 -13.08
C ASN A 308 13.88 -29.49 -13.94
N ILE A 309 12.95 -28.51 -13.96
CA ILE A 309 11.70 -28.60 -14.76
C ILE A 309 12.00 -28.15 -16.19
N GLN A 310 11.76 -29.02 -17.17
CA GLN A 310 12.04 -28.71 -18.59
C GLN A 310 10.80 -28.35 -19.42
N GLY A 311 9.59 -28.49 -18.89
CA GLY A 311 8.39 -28.10 -19.62
C GLY A 311 7.09 -28.20 -18.82
N VAL A 312 6.09 -27.47 -19.32
CA VAL A 312 4.67 -27.66 -19.01
C VAL A 312 4.03 -28.18 -20.27
N GLU A 313 3.35 -29.32 -20.19
CA GLU A 313 2.52 -29.82 -21.29
C GLU A 313 1.04 -29.67 -20.91
N ASP A 314 0.25 -29.28 -21.88
CA ASP A 314 -1.20 -29.15 -21.79
C ASP A 314 -1.81 -30.20 -22.72
N ASP A 315 -2.42 -31.23 -22.15
CA ASP A 315 -3.04 -32.33 -22.90
C ASP A 315 -4.53 -32.06 -23.24
N GLY A 316 -5.01 -30.84 -22.97
CA GLY A 316 -6.40 -30.45 -23.13
C GLY A 316 -7.26 -30.72 -21.88
N VAL A 317 -6.84 -31.60 -20.97
CA VAL A 317 -7.59 -32.01 -19.76
C VAL A 317 -6.86 -31.62 -18.48
N SER A 318 -5.53 -31.55 -18.50
CA SER A 318 -4.67 -31.30 -17.36
C SER A 318 -3.41 -30.52 -17.76
N TYR A 319 -2.78 -29.88 -16.77
CA TYR A 319 -1.43 -29.35 -16.89
C TYR A 319 -0.44 -30.35 -16.26
N HIS A 320 0.58 -30.77 -17.01
CA HIS A 320 1.65 -31.65 -16.55
C HIS A 320 2.97 -30.90 -16.44
N LEU A 321 3.63 -31.00 -15.28
CA LEU A 321 4.98 -30.49 -15.06
C LEU A 321 5.99 -31.63 -15.16
N TYR A 322 7.04 -31.43 -15.95
CA TYR A 322 8.06 -32.47 -16.18
C TYR A 322 9.42 -32.07 -15.64
N GLU A 323 10.03 -32.98 -14.88
CA GLU A 323 11.43 -32.91 -14.47
C GLU A 323 12.28 -33.89 -15.30
N ARG A 324 13.47 -33.47 -15.72
CA ARG A 324 14.39 -34.33 -16.46
C ARG A 324 15.27 -35.11 -15.48
N ASN A 325 15.20 -36.44 -15.53
CA ASN A 325 16.08 -37.35 -14.80
C ASN A 325 16.92 -38.15 -15.79
N GLY A 326 18.15 -37.70 -16.04
CA GLY A 326 19.02 -38.23 -17.09
C GLY A 326 18.44 -38.01 -18.51
N ASN A 327 18.24 -39.10 -19.26
CA ASN A 327 17.63 -39.08 -20.59
C ASN A 327 16.11 -39.26 -20.57
N SER A 328 15.49 -39.34 -19.38
CA SER A 328 14.05 -39.53 -19.23
C SER A 328 13.36 -38.28 -18.67
N MET A 329 12.10 -38.07 -19.09
CA MET A 329 11.22 -37.04 -18.55
C MET A 329 10.26 -37.71 -17.56
N ARG A 330 10.14 -37.13 -16.36
CA ARG A 330 9.23 -37.60 -15.31
C ARG A 330 8.21 -36.52 -15.00
N VAL A 331 6.93 -36.87 -15.02
CA VAL A 331 5.87 -35.99 -14.52
C VAL A 331 6.03 -35.84 -13.00
N VAL A 332 6.24 -34.62 -12.53
CA VAL A 332 6.41 -34.29 -11.11
C VAL A 332 5.17 -33.67 -10.48
N ALA A 333 4.27 -33.12 -11.30
CA ALA A 333 2.95 -32.69 -10.87
C ALA A 333 1.97 -32.75 -12.05
N SER A 334 0.69 -32.97 -11.74
CA SER A 334 -0.40 -32.94 -12.71
C SER A 334 -1.63 -32.34 -12.07
N GLU A 335 -2.29 -31.44 -12.77
CA GLU A 335 -3.52 -30.83 -12.28
C GLU A 335 -4.56 -30.77 -13.38
N LYS A 336 -5.73 -31.37 -13.12
CA LYS A 336 -6.86 -31.33 -14.04
C LYS A 336 -7.34 -29.90 -14.18
N LYS A 337 -7.63 -29.48 -15.40
CA LYS A 337 -8.34 -28.24 -15.68
C LYS A 337 -9.73 -28.31 -15.05
N PHE A 338 -10.07 -27.29 -14.27
CA PHE A 338 -11.46 -27.09 -13.86
C PHE A 338 -12.29 -26.78 -15.11
N GLN A 339 -13.37 -27.53 -15.31
CA GLN A 339 -14.42 -27.16 -16.28
C GLN A 339 -15.25 -26.01 -15.73
#